data_AF-A0A921NS86-F1
#
_entry.id   AF-A0A921NS86-F1
#
_cell.length_a   1.000
_cell.length_b   1.000
_cell.length_c   1.000
_cell.angle_alpha   90.00
_cell.angle_beta   90.00
_cell.angle_gamma   90.00
#
_symmetry.space_group_name_H-M   'P 1'
#
loop_
_entity.id
_entity.type
_entity.pdbx_description
1 polymer ?
#
loop_
_entity_poly.entity_id
_entity_poly.type
_entity_poly.pdbx_seq_one_letter_code
_entity_poly.pdbx_strand_id
1 'polypeptide(L)'
;MMAPHAALPPLLALALAGCSGGNPFEQQGDLPQTPDEVVTTLGGRALPPGTQTPSAAGDIERFEARGEGGDGFAENPVYDAQSDTFTIDNLAFDGTGPYSRDTVMRELGAAGRSGPFAVYENSRSVVDPRNGQVITQLPHKLLFQRSRSGATELVIVRTGGYLGFGFGGWAYQRNGGVSLPAELQASFTGDYAGIRDFDTRSGLEFTTGRITLEIDFADFNGGAAQDAIKGRITDRKVFTTQGDDITQDAIDALQPGAAALPTILLDIGPNTISASGEFAGSFQSGYLDANNQLTVYETGVYNGILAGDDPSEAVGITIGTGPDHGSGGTFRETGGFVAVR
;
A
#
# COMPACT_ATOMS: atom_id res chain seq x y z
N MET A 1 16.90 31.33 -69.52
CA MET A 1 16.00 30.17 -69.61
C MET A 1 16.50 29.15 -68.59
N MET A 2 15.71 28.94 -67.53
CA MET A 2 15.77 27.91 -66.48
C MET A 2 17.09 27.62 -65.74
N ALA A 3 17.15 28.10 -64.49
CA ALA A 3 18.02 27.57 -63.44
C ALA A 3 17.38 26.30 -62.83
N PRO A 4 18.15 25.23 -62.53
CA PRO A 4 17.61 24.03 -61.91
C PRO A 4 17.50 24.19 -60.39
N HIS A 5 16.37 23.73 -59.86
CA HIS A 5 15.99 23.71 -58.45
C HIS A 5 16.91 22.80 -57.62
N ALA A 6 17.39 23.34 -56.50
CA ALA A 6 17.99 22.57 -55.42
C ALA A 6 16.86 21.95 -54.57
N ALA A 7 16.84 20.62 -54.48
CA ALA A 7 15.95 19.88 -53.59
C ALA A 7 16.56 19.85 -52.17
N LEU A 8 15.87 20.44 -51.20
CA LEU A 8 16.14 20.21 -49.77
C LEU A 8 15.61 18.84 -49.37
N PRO A 9 16.36 18.04 -48.58
CA PRO A 9 15.82 16.84 -47.94
C PRO A 9 14.91 17.23 -46.76
N PRO A 10 13.83 16.46 -46.48
CA PRO A 10 12.99 16.71 -45.33
C PRO A 10 13.74 16.29 -44.05
N LEU A 11 13.90 17.26 -43.14
CA LEU A 11 14.33 17.03 -41.77
C LEU A 11 13.21 16.25 -41.07
N LEU A 12 13.39 14.94 -40.87
CA LEU A 12 12.49 14.11 -40.08
C LEU A 12 12.68 14.51 -38.61
N ALA A 13 11.82 15.39 -38.11
CA ALA A 13 11.74 15.69 -36.69
C ALA A 13 11.20 14.44 -35.97
N LEU A 14 12.09 13.71 -35.29
CA LEU A 14 11.71 12.73 -34.28
C LEU A 14 11.01 13.52 -33.16
N ALA A 15 9.68 13.52 -33.16
CA ALA A 15 8.92 13.91 -31.99
C ALA A 15 9.19 12.85 -30.91
N LEU A 16 10.02 13.20 -29.92
CA LEU A 16 9.97 12.52 -28.63
C LEU A 16 8.55 12.75 -28.09
N ALA A 17 7.72 11.72 -28.15
CA ALA A 17 6.53 11.64 -27.34
C ALA A 17 7.00 11.60 -25.88
N GLY A 18 7.02 12.76 -25.23
CA GLY A 18 7.15 12.83 -23.78
C GLY A 18 5.94 12.13 -23.18
N CYS A 19 6.18 10.99 -22.53
CA CYS A 19 5.21 10.41 -21.61
C CYS A 19 4.99 11.42 -20.48
N SER A 20 3.90 12.19 -20.55
CA SER A 20 3.42 13.02 -19.45
C SER A 20 2.82 12.11 -18.38
N GLY A 21 3.66 11.35 -17.69
CA GLY A 21 3.31 10.77 -16.40
C GLY A 21 3.47 11.87 -15.37
N GLY A 22 2.36 12.52 -14.99
CA GLY A 22 2.35 13.49 -13.90
C GLY A 22 2.89 12.87 -12.61
N ASN A 23 3.59 13.68 -11.81
CA ASN A 23 4.03 13.29 -10.48
C ASN A 23 2.77 13.05 -9.61
N PRO A 24 2.61 11.89 -8.95
CA PRO A 24 1.40 11.60 -8.18
C PRO A 24 1.19 12.49 -6.94
N PHE A 25 2.15 13.34 -6.61
CA PHE A 25 2.22 14.01 -5.31
C PHE A 25 2.45 15.52 -5.42
N GLU A 26 2.14 16.12 -6.58
CA GLU A 26 2.17 17.59 -6.71
C GLU A 26 0.95 18.19 -6.00
N GLN A 27 1.08 18.51 -4.70
CA GLN A 27 0.06 19.25 -3.95
C GLN A 27 -0.26 20.57 -4.68
N GLN A 28 -1.52 20.76 -5.05
CA GLN A 28 -2.06 22.12 -5.15
C GLN A 28 -2.03 22.71 -3.74
N GLY A 29 -1.29 23.81 -3.57
CA GLY A 29 -0.82 24.31 -2.28
C GLY A 29 -1.87 24.64 -1.22
N ASP A 30 -1.34 24.91 -0.01
CA ASP A 30 -1.99 25.41 1.21
C ASP A 30 -3.46 25.03 1.41
N LEU A 31 -3.68 24.01 2.25
CA LEU A 31 -4.99 23.60 2.75
C LEU A 31 -5.79 24.80 3.29
N PRO A 32 -6.89 25.21 2.63
CA PRO A 32 -7.91 26.03 3.27
C PRO A 32 -8.64 25.15 4.30
N GLN A 33 -9.05 25.74 5.43
CA GLN A 33 -9.96 25.07 6.37
C GLN A 33 -11.22 24.60 5.62
N THR A 34 -11.53 23.30 5.73
CA THR A 34 -12.57 22.60 4.97
C THR A 34 -13.98 23.14 5.27
N PRO A 35 -14.82 23.39 4.25
CA PRO A 35 -16.27 23.21 4.36
C PRO A 35 -16.58 21.73 4.70
N ASP A 36 -17.68 21.46 5.41
CA ASP A 36 -18.11 20.12 5.86
C ASP A 36 -17.72 18.98 4.88
N GLU A 37 -16.74 18.16 5.25
CA GLU A 37 -16.26 17.02 4.46
C GLU A 37 -17.37 15.96 4.38
N VAL A 38 -17.80 15.59 3.17
CA VAL A 38 -18.76 14.50 2.98
C VAL A 38 -18.04 13.18 3.25
N VAL A 39 -18.19 12.67 4.47
CA VAL A 39 -17.61 11.37 4.86
C VAL A 39 -18.33 10.23 4.15
N THR A 40 -17.69 9.66 3.15
CA THR A 40 -18.19 8.45 2.47
C THR A 40 -17.93 7.24 3.36
N THR A 41 -18.96 6.45 3.64
CA THR A 41 -18.87 5.22 4.44
C THR A 41 -19.08 3.99 3.55
N LEU A 42 -18.10 3.08 3.52
CA LEU A 42 -18.17 1.78 2.83
C LEU A 42 -17.86 0.66 3.83
N GLY A 43 -18.55 -0.47 3.74
CA GLY A 43 -18.32 -1.62 4.64
C GLY A 43 -18.46 -1.26 6.13
N GLY A 44 -19.28 -0.25 6.45
CA GLY A 44 -19.46 0.25 7.81
C GLY A 44 -18.37 1.20 8.33
N ARG A 45 -17.45 1.67 7.47
CA ARG A 45 -16.36 2.57 7.87
C ARG A 45 -16.15 3.75 6.93
N ALA A 46 -15.67 4.87 7.48
CA ALA A 46 -15.25 6.02 6.69
C ALA A 46 -14.06 5.66 5.79
N LEU A 47 -14.09 6.15 4.56
CA LEU A 47 -12.93 6.11 3.67
C LEU A 47 -11.80 7.00 4.22
N PRO A 48 -10.53 6.66 3.92
CA PRO A 48 -9.40 7.51 4.27
C PRO A 48 -9.48 8.89 3.58
N PRO A 49 -8.76 9.91 4.07
CA PRO A 49 -8.64 11.19 3.38
C PRO A 49 -7.96 11.02 2.01
N GLY A 50 -8.14 12.01 1.13
CA GLY A 50 -7.65 11.96 -0.24
C GLY A 50 -8.49 12.81 -1.19
N THR A 51 -8.75 12.29 -2.38
CA THR A 51 -9.56 12.96 -3.40
C THR A 51 -10.94 13.36 -2.86
N GLN A 52 -11.24 14.66 -2.85
CA GLN A 52 -12.47 15.22 -2.26
C GLN A 52 -13.74 14.86 -3.04
N THR A 53 -13.64 14.77 -4.37
CA THR A 53 -14.76 14.48 -5.26
C THR A 53 -14.41 13.27 -6.14
N PRO A 54 -14.36 12.06 -5.56
CA PRO A 54 -13.99 10.87 -6.31
C PRO A 54 -14.99 10.59 -7.43
N SER A 55 -14.50 10.15 -8.59
CA SER A 55 -15.34 9.75 -9.72
C SER A 55 -14.77 8.51 -10.40
N ALA A 56 -15.60 7.77 -11.13
CA ALA A 56 -15.14 6.61 -11.90
C ALA A 56 -14.24 7.00 -13.09
N ALA A 57 -14.23 8.26 -13.53
CA ALA A 57 -13.58 8.67 -14.77
C ALA A 57 -12.13 9.14 -14.61
N GLY A 58 -11.65 9.35 -13.38
CA GLY A 58 -10.37 10.00 -13.15
C GLY A 58 -9.61 9.45 -11.95
N ASP A 59 -8.45 10.04 -11.73
CA ASP A 59 -7.50 9.64 -10.69
C ASP A 59 -8.14 9.76 -9.31
N ILE A 60 -7.80 8.81 -8.44
CA ILE A 60 -8.18 8.85 -7.03
C ILE A 60 -6.98 8.44 -6.22
N GLU A 61 -6.68 9.25 -5.21
CA GLU A 61 -5.64 9.01 -4.22
C GLU A 61 -6.28 8.95 -2.83
N ARG A 62 -5.75 8.06 -2.00
CA ARG A 62 -6.07 7.95 -0.58
C ARG A 62 -4.80 7.76 0.22
N PHE A 63 -4.75 8.38 1.39
CA PHE A 63 -3.59 8.31 2.28
C PHE A 63 -4.01 8.09 3.75
N GLU A 64 -3.04 7.70 4.57
CA GLU A 64 -3.25 7.49 5.99
C GLU A 64 -3.65 8.79 6.68
N ALA A 65 -4.78 8.77 7.41
CA ALA A 65 -5.20 9.92 8.19
C ALA A 65 -4.22 10.21 9.33
N ARG A 66 -4.00 11.49 9.61
CA ARG A 66 -3.12 11.90 10.71
C ARG A 66 -3.73 11.51 12.05
N GLY A 67 -2.99 10.72 12.83
CA GLY A 67 -3.38 10.28 14.16
C GLY A 67 -2.43 10.77 15.26
N GLU A 68 -2.89 10.76 16.51
CA GLU A 68 -2.05 11.15 17.65
C GLU A 68 -0.90 10.16 17.92
N GLY A 69 -1.00 8.92 17.40
CA GLY A 69 -0.04 7.83 17.60
C GLY A 69 1.11 7.75 16.59
N GLY A 70 1.26 8.74 15.70
CA GLY A 70 2.30 8.76 14.66
C GLY A 70 1.84 8.31 13.28
N ASP A 71 0.57 7.91 13.15
CA ASP A 71 -0.07 7.60 11.86
C ASP A 71 -0.23 8.82 10.97
N GLY A 72 -0.03 8.64 9.66
CA GLY A 72 -0.19 9.72 8.67
C GLY A 72 0.84 10.85 8.78
N PHE A 73 2.00 10.60 9.39
CA PHE A 73 3.10 11.56 9.43
C PHE A 73 4.05 11.47 8.22
N ALA A 74 4.12 10.32 7.53
CA ALA A 74 4.82 10.28 6.25
C ALA A 74 3.92 10.93 5.19
N GLU A 75 4.31 12.11 4.73
CA GLU A 75 3.52 12.92 3.78
C GLU A 75 4.26 13.04 2.44
N ASN A 76 3.51 13.29 1.36
CA ASN A 76 4.01 13.61 0.02
C ASN A 76 5.12 12.67 -0.52
N PRO A 77 4.89 11.34 -0.56
CA PRO A 77 5.90 10.38 -0.98
C PRO A 77 6.22 10.43 -2.48
N VAL A 78 7.19 11.22 -2.95
CA VAL A 78 7.50 11.36 -4.39
C VAL A 78 8.48 10.29 -4.89
N TYR A 79 8.13 9.57 -5.96
CA TYR A 79 9.04 8.64 -6.65
C TYR A 79 9.76 9.29 -7.84
N ASP A 80 11.09 9.20 -7.89
CA ASP A 80 11.91 9.54 -9.04
C ASP A 80 12.37 8.28 -9.79
N ALA A 81 11.77 8.03 -10.95
CA ALA A 81 12.06 6.89 -11.80
C ALA A 81 13.45 6.95 -12.47
N GLN A 82 14.10 8.12 -12.58
CA GLN A 82 15.43 8.24 -13.17
C GLN A 82 16.51 7.76 -12.21
N SER A 83 16.37 8.09 -10.93
CA SER A 83 17.32 7.74 -9.89
C SER A 83 16.94 6.50 -9.09
N ASP A 84 15.73 5.97 -9.26
CA ASP A 84 15.17 4.87 -8.45
C ASP A 84 15.16 5.23 -6.96
N THR A 85 14.58 6.39 -6.63
CA THR A 85 14.55 6.91 -5.25
C THR A 85 13.22 7.53 -4.87
N PHE A 86 12.99 7.68 -3.57
CA PHE A 86 11.84 8.37 -3.00
C PHE A 86 12.26 9.59 -2.18
N THR A 87 11.44 10.64 -2.17
CA THR A 87 11.48 11.67 -1.12
C THR A 87 10.21 11.62 -0.32
N ILE A 88 10.34 11.61 1.00
CA ILE A 88 9.22 11.61 1.96
C ILE A 88 9.34 12.88 2.78
N ASP A 89 8.21 13.54 3.07
CA ASP A 89 8.16 14.70 3.94
C ASP A 89 7.64 14.33 5.34
N ASN A 90 7.89 15.23 6.30
CA ASN A 90 7.30 15.25 7.64
C ASN A 90 7.63 14.03 8.53
N LEU A 91 8.74 13.35 8.24
CA LEU A 91 9.36 12.37 9.13
C LEU A 91 10.59 12.96 9.84
N ALA A 92 10.70 12.69 11.14
CA ALA A 92 11.83 13.15 11.93
C ALA A 92 12.96 12.12 11.94
N PHE A 93 14.20 12.59 11.88
CA PHE A 93 15.40 11.75 11.93
C PHE A 93 15.44 10.65 10.85
N ASP A 94 14.91 10.92 9.67
CA ASP A 94 15.04 10.05 8.50
C ASP A 94 16.14 10.52 7.52
N GLY A 95 16.74 11.67 7.78
CA GLY A 95 17.87 12.19 7.03
C GLY A 95 17.50 13.35 6.12
N THR A 96 18.42 13.71 5.22
CA THR A 96 18.23 14.84 4.29
C THR A 96 18.32 14.43 2.81
N GLY A 97 18.69 13.19 2.55
CA GLY A 97 18.77 12.61 1.21
C GLY A 97 17.57 11.73 0.91
N PRO A 98 17.37 11.34 -0.36
CA PRO A 98 16.26 10.49 -0.73
C PRO A 98 16.41 9.08 -0.16
N TYR A 99 15.29 8.37 -0.05
CA TYR A 99 15.23 6.95 0.24
C TYR A 99 15.70 6.20 -0.99
N SER A 100 16.67 5.32 -0.80
CA SER A 100 17.29 4.53 -1.86
C SER A 100 16.91 3.06 -1.71
N ARG A 101 16.93 2.33 -2.82
CA ARG A 101 16.69 0.88 -2.83
C ARG A 101 17.50 0.19 -1.72
N ASP A 102 16.83 -0.59 -0.89
CA ASP A 102 17.45 -1.31 0.22
C ASP A 102 18.60 -2.19 -0.27
N THR A 103 19.66 -2.32 0.52
CA THR A 103 20.85 -3.08 0.10
C THR A 103 20.83 -4.55 0.52
N VAL A 104 19.98 -4.91 1.47
CA VAL A 104 19.83 -6.25 2.03
C VAL A 104 18.57 -6.92 1.48
N MET A 105 17.42 -6.28 1.69
CA MET A 105 16.10 -6.74 1.27
C MET A 105 15.57 -5.83 0.18
N ARG A 106 16.09 -5.96 -1.05
CA ARG A 106 15.71 -5.11 -2.20
C ARG A 106 14.25 -5.21 -2.58
N GLU A 107 13.69 -6.41 -2.44
CA GLU A 107 12.39 -6.79 -2.94
C GLU A 107 11.71 -7.76 -1.97
N LEU A 108 10.37 -7.73 -1.91
CA LEU A 108 9.54 -8.61 -1.10
C LEU A 108 8.48 -9.32 -1.95
N GLY A 109 8.25 -10.59 -1.62
CA GLY A 109 7.31 -11.44 -2.34
C GLY A 109 7.94 -12.10 -3.56
N ALA A 110 7.17 -12.96 -4.22
CA ALA A 110 7.62 -13.60 -5.45
C ALA A 110 7.58 -12.60 -6.62
N ALA A 111 8.40 -12.83 -7.65
CA ALA A 111 8.25 -12.18 -8.95
C ALA A 111 7.02 -12.73 -9.70
N GLY A 112 5.85 -12.58 -9.09
CA GLY A 112 4.57 -13.02 -9.59
C GLY A 112 4.04 -12.14 -10.72
N ARG A 113 2.71 -12.15 -10.91
CA ARG A 113 2.07 -11.31 -11.93
C ARG A 113 2.07 -9.83 -11.55
N SER A 114 1.98 -9.54 -10.25
CA SER A 114 1.87 -8.18 -9.72
C SER A 114 3.11 -7.69 -8.97
N GLY A 115 3.94 -8.61 -8.46
CA GLY A 115 5.14 -8.32 -7.70
C GLY A 115 6.47 -8.40 -8.47
N PRO A 116 7.60 -8.25 -7.77
CA PRO A 116 7.68 -8.09 -6.30
C PRO A 116 7.49 -6.63 -5.83
N PHE A 117 7.25 -6.47 -4.52
CA PHE A 117 7.28 -5.17 -3.86
C PHE A 117 8.72 -4.68 -3.77
N ALA A 118 8.92 -3.42 -4.11
CA ALA A 118 10.20 -2.75 -4.10
C ALA A 118 10.45 -2.12 -2.72
N VAL A 119 11.60 -2.39 -2.10
CA VAL A 119 11.93 -1.90 -0.74
C VAL A 119 12.96 -0.78 -0.81
N TYR A 120 12.74 0.29 -0.06
CA TYR A 120 13.66 1.40 0.07
C TYR A 120 13.96 1.70 1.54
N GLU A 121 15.12 2.29 1.80
CA GLU A 121 15.54 2.73 3.12
C GLU A 121 16.14 4.13 3.06
N ASN A 122 16.00 4.85 4.18
CA ASN A 122 16.57 6.18 4.35
C ASN A 122 18.08 6.14 4.61
N SER A 123 18.73 7.30 4.49
CA SER A 123 20.15 7.42 4.85
C SER A 123 20.37 7.20 6.34
N ARG A 124 21.33 6.34 6.71
CA ARG A 124 21.61 6.00 8.12
C ARG A 124 22.27 7.12 8.94
N SER A 125 22.76 8.15 8.28
CA SER A 125 23.45 9.25 8.94
C SER A 125 23.39 10.56 8.13
N VAL A 126 23.40 11.68 8.83
CA VAL A 126 23.59 13.02 8.27
C VAL A 126 24.82 13.65 8.92
N VAL A 127 25.63 14.37 8.15
CA VAL A 127 26.75 15.15 8.70
C VAL A 127 26.28 16.57 8.98
N ASP A 128 26.41 17.04 10.22
CA ASP A 128 26.15 18.43 10.57
C ASP A 128 27.16 19.33 9.82
N PRO A 129 26.71 20.19 8.89
CA PRO A 129 27.61 20.99 8.06
C PRO A 129 28.36 22.06 8.87
N ARG A 130 27.94 22.38 10.11
CA ARG A 130 28.58 23.41 10.94
C ARG A 130 29.77 22.90 11.72
N ASN A 131 29.75 21.64 12.12
CA ASN A 131 30.77 21.08 13.03
C ASN A 131 31.35 19.72 12.56
N GLY A 132 30.82 19.15 11.48
CA GLY A 132 31.28 17.88 10.91
C GLY A 132 30.87 16.63 11.70
N GLN A 133 30.04 16.75 12.74
CA GLN A 133 29.58 15.61 13.52
C GLN A 133 28.58 14.77 12.72
N VAL A 134 28.70 13.46 12.85
CA VAL A 134 27.78 12.50 12.26
C VAL A 134 26.61 12.28 13.19
N ILE A 135 25.39 12.52 12.70
CA ILE A 135 24.13 12.30 13.39
C ILE A 135 23.51 11.02 12.83
N THR A 136 23.43 9.98 13.66
CA THR A 136 22.72 8.74 13.32
C THR A 136 21.23 9.00 13.12
N GLN A 137 20.69 8.50 12.03
CA GLN A 137 19.26 8.57 11.71
C GLN A 137 18.55 7.31 12.20
N LEU A 138 17.23 7.40 12.40
CA LEU A 138 16.38 6.27 12.68
C LEU A 138 16.07 5.50 11.38
N PRO A 139 16.05 4.15 11.42
CA PRO A 139 15.82 3.36 10.23
C PRO A 139 14.34 3.40 9.84
N HIS A 140 14.05 3.95 8.67
CA HIS A 140 12.75 3.94 8.02
C HIS A 140 12.80 2.98 6.83
N LYS A 141 11.74 2.20 6.64
CA LYS A 141 11.55 1.32 5.50
C LYS A 141 10.32 1.74 4.73
N LEU A 142 10.45 1.68 3.41
CA LEU A 142 9.39 2.00 2.47
C LEU A 142 9.15 0.80 1.56
N LEU A 143 7.90 0.37 1.45
CA LEU A 143 7.43 -0.57 0.42
C LEU A 143 6.74 0.20 -0.68
N PHE A 144 7.02 -0.16 -1.93
CA PHE A 144 6.38 0.43 -3.10
C PHE A 144 6.00 -0.67 -4.08
N GLN A 145 4.83 -0.54 -4.71
CA GLN A 145 4.49 -1.34 -5.87
C GLN A 145 3.65 -0.51 -6.83
N ARG A 146 3.96 -0.65 -8.13
CA ARG A 146 3.19 -0.12 -9.24
C ARG A 146 2.82 -1.28 -10.15
N SER A 147 1.55 -1.33 -10.54
CA SER A 147 1.06 -2.25 -11.57
C SER A 147 1.85 -2.12 -12.87
N ARG A 148 1.88 -3.19 -13.68
CA ARG A 148 2.57 -3.17 -14.97
C ARG A 148 1.99 -2.14 -15.95
N SER A 149 0.69 -1.88 -15.85
CA SER A 149 0.00 -0.86 -16.65
C SER A 149 0.28 0.57 -16.16
N GLY A 150 0.67 0.72 -14.89
CA GLY A 150 0.75 2.00 -14.20
C GLY A 150 -0.60 2.53 -13.70
N ALA A 151 -1.71 1.81 -13.93
CA ALA A 151 -3.05 2.24 -13.54
C ALA A 151 -3.29 2.23 -12.03
N THR A 152 -2.49 1.47 -11.29
CA THR A 152 -2.54 1.40 -9.83
C THR A 152 -1.15 1.37 -9.19
N GLU A 153 -1.01 2.01 -8.03
CA GLU A 153 0.19 1.92 -7.21
C GLU A 153 -0.07 2.21 -5.73
N LEU A 154 0.88 1.83 -4.89
CA LEU A 154 0.85 2.09 -3.45
C LEU A 154 2.25 2.29 -2.88
N VAL A 155 2.30 2.97 -1.74
CA VAL A 155 3.49 3.16 -0.92
C VAL A 155 3.16 3.01 0.55
N ILE A 156 4.05 2.38 1.33
CA ILE A 156 3.93 2.22 2.79
C ILE A 156 5.26 2.60 3.41
N VAL A 157 5.27 3.52 4.38
CA VAL A 157 6.45 3.97 5.10
C VAL A 157 6.24 3.75 6.60
N ARG A 158 7.20 3.05 7.24
CA ARG A 158 7.21 2.77 8.68
C ARG A 158 8.63 2.84 9.25
N THR A 159 8.73 3.04 10.57
CA THR A 159 10.00 2.99 11.30
C THR A 159 9.87 2.19 12.58
N GLY A 160 10.91 1.41 12.87
CA GLY A 160 11.07 0.70 14.14
C GLY A 160 11.97 1.46 15.12
N GLY A 161 12.28 2.73 14.83
CA GLY A 161 13.22 3.55 15.61
C GLY A 161 12.65 4.14 16.90
N TYR A 162 11.35 3.98 17.14
CA TYR A 162 10.63 4.50 18.30
C TYR A 162 10.11 3.34 19.17
N LEU A 163 9.79 3.65 20.44
CA LEU A 163 8.91 2.79 21.24
C LEU A 163 7.46 3.17 20.94
N GLY A 164 6.56 2.19 20.95
CA GLY A 164 5.25 2.35 20.30
C GLY A 164 5.38 2.17 18.79
N PHE A 165 4.25 2.20 18.08
CA PHE A 165 4.19 1.96 16.64
C PHE A 165 4.93 3.00 15.75
N GLY A 166 5.61 3.98 16.34
CA GLY A 166 6.43 4.95 15.62
C GLY A 166 5.63 5.87 14.69
N PHE A 167 6.35 6.50 13.75
CA PHE A 167 5.78 7.46 12.80
C PHE A 167 5.80 6.87 11.40
N GLY A 168 4.75 7.12 10.61
CA GLY A 168 4.68 6.57 9.27
C GLY A 168 3.51 7.09 8.46
N GLY A 169 3.34 6.53 7.28
CA GLY A 169 2.23 6.82 6.40
C GLY A 169 2.09 5.73 5.35
N TRP A 170 0.96 5.71 4.66
CA TRP A 170 0.79 4.98 3.42
C TRP A 170 -0.08 5.80 2.48
N ALA A 171 0.05 5.51 1.19
CA ALA A 171 -0.85 5.99 0.16
C ALA A 171 -1.10 4.89 -0.86
N TYR A 172 -2.28 4.92 -1.47
CA TYR A 172 -2.57 4.14 -2.67
C TYR A 172 -3.34 5.00 -3.65
N GLN A 173 -3.20 4.70 -4.93
CA GLN A 173 -3.88 5.44 -5.97
C GLN A 173 -4.25 4.62 -7.19
N ARG A 174 -5.27 5.14 -7.89
CA ARG A 174 -5.58 4.82 -9.27
C ARG A 174 -5.17 5.98 -10.17
N ASN A 175 -4.44 5.66 -11.23
CA ASN A 175 -4.18 6.53 -12.37
C ASN A 175 -5.13 6.17 -13.52
N GLY A 176 -6.04 7.07 -13.85
CA GLY A 176 -7.11 6.88 -14.82
C GLY A 176 -8.44 6.48 -14.18
N GLY A 177 -9.34 5.94 -15.00
CA GLY A 177 -10.69 5.59 -14.60
C GLY A 177 -10.92 4.10 -14.34
N VAL A 178 -12.17 3.78 -14.04
CA VAL A 178 -12.72 2.43 -13.95
C VAL A 178 -14.08 2.37 -14.64
N SER A 179 -14.34 1.29 -15.37
CA SER A 179 -15.65 0.99 -15.93
C SER A 179 -16.26 -0.18 -15.17
N LEU A 180 -17.12 0.10 -14.20
CA LEU A 180 -17.77 -0.93 -13.38
C LEU A 180 -18.91 -1.61 -14.14
N PRO A 181 -18.96 -2.96 -14.19
CA PRO A 181 -20.07 -3.69 -14.76
C PRO A 181 -21.28 -3.65 -13.82
N ALA A 182 -22.49 -3.68 -14.39
CA ALA A 182 -23.72 -3.75 -13.61
C ALA A 182 -24.03 -5.18 -13.11
N GLU A 183 -23.60 -6.21 -13.85
CA GLU A 183 -23.82 -7.61 -13.53
C GLU A 183 -22.56 -8.40 -13.88
N LEU A 184 -21.75 -8.73 -12.88
CA LEU A 184 -20.55 -9.56 -13.03
C LEU A 184 -20.08 -10.12 -11.69
N GLN A 185 -19.49 -11.32 -11.70
CA GLN A 185 -18.55 -11.74 -10.67
C GLN A 185 -17.13 -11.77 -11.23
N ALA A 186 -16.19 -11.13 -10.54
CA ALA A 186 -14.80 -11.01 -10.97
C ALA A 186 -13.83 -11.52 -9.91
N SER A 187 -12.74 -12.15 -10.33
CA SER A 187 -11.66 -12.57 -9.43
C SER A 187 -10.36 -11.87 -9.78
N PHE A 188 -9.63 -11.44 -8.77
CA PHE A 188 -8.34 -10.78 -8.85
C PHE A 188 -7.35 -11.51 -7.97
N THR A 189 -6.13 -11.69 -8.45
CA THR A 189 -5.04 -12.31 -7.70
C THR A 189 -3.79 -11.47 -7.77
N GLY A 190 -3.02 -11.46 -6.69
CA GLY A 190 -1.84 -10.63 -6.59
C GLY A 190 -0.94 -11.01 -5.44
N ASP A 191 0.20 -10.34 -5.40
CA ASP A 191 1.15 -10.43 -4.31
C ASP A 191 0.75 -9.45 -3.19
N TYR A 192 1.00 -9.85 -1.96
CA TYR A 192 0.82 -9.05 -0.75
C TYR A 192 2.16 -8.87 -0.06
N ALA A 193 2.45 -7.66 0.42
CA ALA A 193 3.58 -7.41 1.31
C ALA A 193 3.23 -6.35 2.35
N GLY A 194 3.88 -6.42 3.51
CA GLY A 194 3.65 -5.47 4.58
C GLY A 194 4.86 -5.25 5.48
N ILE A 195 4.73 -4.26 6.35
CA ILE A 195 5.66 -3.97 7.42
C ILE A 195 4.92 -4.13 8.75
N ARG A 196 5.55 -4.83 9.70
CA ARG A 196 5.15 -4.87 11.10
C ARG A 196 6.02 -3.93 11.94
N ASP A 197 5.36 -3.06 12.70
CA ASP A 197 5.92 -2.32 13.82
C ASP A 197 5.24 -2.77 15.13
N PHE A 198 5.80 -2.39 16.29
CA PHE A 198 5.44 -2.99 17.58
C PHE A 198 5.20 -1.93 18.65
N ASP A 199 4.26 -2.19 19.55
CA ASP A 199 3.91 -1.27 20.63
C ASP A 199 4.94 -1.25 21.78
N THR A 200 5.59 -2.38 22.03
CA THR A 200 6.37 -2.65 23.25
C THR A 200 7.85 -2.88 22.97
N ARG A 201 8.26 -2.95 21.69
CA ARG A 201 9.65 -3.08 21.27
C ARG A 201 9.96 -2.26 20.03
N SER A 202 11.24 -1.96 19.85
CA SER A 202 11.75 -1.39 18.61
C SER A 202 11.97 -2.47 17.54
N GLY A 203 12.28 -2.01 16.33
CA GLY A 203 12.51 -2.86 15.17
C GLY A 203 11.31 -2.97 14.25
N LEU A 204 11.54 -3.58 13.09
CA LEU A 204 10.54 -3.84 12.07
C LEU A 204 10.66 -5.30 11.61
N GLU A 205 9.55 -5.82 11.10
CA GLU A 205 9.54 -7.06 10.33
C GLU A 205 8.83 -6.82 9.01
N PHE A 206 9.17 -7.62 8.01
CA PHE A 206 8.46 -7.67 6.75
C PHE A 206 7.52 -8.85 6.72
N THR A 207 6.38 -8.68 6.06
CA THR A 207 5.51 -9.80 5.72
C THR A 207 5.28 -9.90 4.23
N THR A 208 5.03 -11.12 3.78
CA THR A 208 4.64 -11.41 2.40
C THR A 208 3.44 -12.36 2.41
N GLY A 209 2.70 -12.43 1.31
CA GLY A 209 1.62 -13.38 1.10
C GLY A 209 1.03 -13.28 -0.29
N ARG A 210 -0.12 -13.92 -0.50
CA ARG A 210 -0.92 -13.83 -1.73
C ARG A 210 -2.32 -13.33 -1.42
N ILE A 211 -2.77 -12.29 -2.11
CA ILE A 211 -4.15 -11.83 -2.07
C ILE A 211 -4.99 -12.53 -3.14
N THR A 212 -6.21 -12.88 -2.80
CA THR A 212 -7.29 -13.12 -3.76
C THR A 212 -8.48 -12.26 -3.37
N LEU A 213 -9.01 -11.51 -4.33
CA LEU A 213 -10.26 -10.77 -4.21
C LEU A 213 -11.27 -11.36 -5.20
N GLU A 214 -12.50 -11.52 -4.76
CA GLU A 214 -13.63 -11.97 -5.55
C GLU A 214 -14.76 -10.98 -5.29
N ILE A 215 -15.21 -10.31 -6.35
CA ILE A 215 -16.20 -9.25 -6.27
C ILE A 215 -17.46 -9.72 -6.97
N ASP A 216 -18.59 -9.60 -6.29
CA ASP A 216 -19.91 -9.68 -6.89
C ASP A 216 -20.43 -8.25 -7.09
N PHE A 217 -20.70 -7.86 -8.34
CA PHE A 217 -21.24 -6.54 -8.71
C PHE A 217 -22.76 -6.52 -8.84
N ALA A 218 -23.45 -7.64 -8.60
CA ALA A 218 -24.90 -7.75 -8.70
C ALA A 218 -25.59 -7.85 -7.32
N ASP A 219 -24.91 -8.44 -6.32
CA ASP A 219 -25.46 -8.66 -4.97
C ASP A 219 -24.68 -7.86 -3.92
N PHE A 220 -25.29 -7.26 -2.89
CA PHE A 220 -26.54 -7.63 -2.19
C PHE A 220 -27.85 -6.93 -2.65
N ASN A 221 -27.98 -6.44 -3.90
CA ASN A 221 -29.15 -5.66 -4.36
C ASN A 221 -29.41 -4.39 -3.51
N GLY A 222 -28.35 -3.73 -3.03
CA GLY A 222 -28.40 -2.52 -2.21
C GLY A 222 -28.72 -1.23 -2.98
N GLY A 223 -29.03 -0.14 -2.25
CA GLY A 223 -29.51 1.12 -2.83
C GLY A 223 -28.45 2.12 -3.31
N ALA A 224 -27.16 1.91 -3.02
CA ALA A 224 -26.06 2.84 -3.37
C ALA A 224 -24.96 2.19 -4.25
N ALA A 225 -24.69 0.90 -4.04
CA ALA A 225 -23.95 0.02 -4.93
C ALA A 225 -24.40 -1.44 -4.66
N GLN A 226 -24.49 -2.25 -5.69
CA GLN A 226 -24.93 -3.65 -5.62
C GLN A 226 -23.71 -4.54 -5.47
N ASP A 227 -23.11 -4.62 -4.29
CA ASP A 227 -21.81 -5.29 -4.24
C ASP A 227 -21.49 -6.04 -2.94
N ALA A 228 -20.63 -7.04 -3.11
CA ALA A 228 -19.99 -7.80 -2.05
C ALA A 228 -18.55 -8.14 -2.44
N ILE A 229 -17.62 -7.86 -1.52
CA ILE A 229 -16.24 -8.32 -1.64
C ILE A 229 -16.01 -9.53 -0.74
N LYS A 230 -15.48 -10.59 -1.32
CA LYS A 230 -14.85 -11.71 -0.63
C LYS A 230 -13.35 -11.63 -0.89
N GLY A 231 -12.54 -11.68 0.16
CA GLY A 231 -11.09 -11.65 0.00
C GLY A 231 -10.35 -12.51 1.01
N ARG A 232 -9.14 -12.92 0.63
CA ARG A 232 -8.26 -13.68 1.52
C ARG A 232 -6.78 -13.39 1.25
N ILE A 233 -5.98 -13.33 2.32
CA ILE A 233 -4.50 -13.29 2.24
C ILE A 233 -3.95 -14.60 2.79
N THR A 234 -3.23 -15.32 1.94
CA THR A 234 -2.72 -16.69 2.17
C THR A 234 -1.21 -16.75 2.02
N ASP A 235 -0.63 -17.91 2.32
CA ASP A 235 0.81 -18.20 2.18
C ASP A 235 1.71 -17.15 2.87
N ARG A 236 1.28 -16.71 4.06
CA ARG A 236 1.95 -15.62 4.77
C ARG A 236 3.29 -16.07 5.32
N LYS A 237 4.29 -15.19 5.17
CA LYS A 237 5.63 -15.34 5.72
C LYS A 237 6.08 -14.08 6.42
N VAL A 238 6.99 -14.20 7.37
CA VAL A 238 7.55 -13.10 8.17
C VAL A 238 9.06 -13.15 8.08
N PHE A 239 9.67 -11.97 7.87
CA PHE A 239 11.12 -11.81 7.75
C PHE A 239 11.61 -10.69 8.66
N THR A 240 12.83 -10.82 9.14
CA THR A 240 13.55 -9.68 9.72
C THR A 240 13.90 -8.67 8.62
N THR A 241 14.27 -7.44 8.99
CA THR A 241 14.78 -6.44 8.01
C THR A 241 16.12 -6.84 7.36
N GLN A 242 16.76 -7.89 7.89
CA GLN A 242 18.01 -8.47 7.44
C GLN A 242 17.78 -9.62 6.46
N GLY A 243 16.52 -10.00 6.24
CA GLY A 243 16.11 -11.04 5.30
C GLY A 243 16.05 -12.45 5.87
N ASP A 244 16.21 -12.60 7.18
CA ASP A 244 16.06 -13.90 7.84
C ASP A 244 14.58 -14.28 7.88
N ASP A 245 14.25 -15.48 7.40
CA ASP A 245 12.89 -16.03 7.46
C ASP A 245 12.61 -16.50 8.90
N ILE A 246 11.75 -15.75 9.59
CA ILE A 246 11.30 -16.01 10.97
C ILE A 246 9.84 -16.47 11.00
N THR A 247 9.35 -17.00 9.88
CA THR A 247 7.96 -17.47 9.79
C THR A 247 7.65 -18.55 10.82
N GLN A 248 8.60 -19.45 11.08
CA GLN A 248 8.40 -20.51 12.07
C GLN A 248 8.29 -19.96 13.50
N ASP A 249 9.08 -18.95 13.85
CA ASP A 249 9.01 -18.30 15.17
C ASP A 249 7.62 -17.67 15.38
N ALA A 250 7.07 -17.02 14.35
CA ALA A 250 5.73 -16.47 14.39
C ALA A 250 4.63 -17.54 14.46
N ILE A 251 4.82 -18.70 13.82
CA ILE A 251 3.89 -19.84 13.88
C ILE A 251 3.90 -20.50 15.27
N ASP A 252 5.09 -20.74 15.81
CA ASP A 252 5.27 -21.41 17.11
C ASP A 252 4.67 -20.59 18.26
N ALA A 253 4.63 -19.26 18.10
CA ALA A 253 4.00 -18.35 19.07
C ALA A 253 2.46 -18.43 19.11
N LEU A 254 1.79 -18.96 18.08
CA LEU A 254 0.33 -19.10 18.05
C LEU A 254 -0.15 -20.18 19.03
N GLN A 255 0.39 -21.38 18.83
CA GLN A 255 0.13 -22.56 19.64
C GLN A 255 1.04 -23.72 19.18
N PRO A 256 1.27 -24.73 20.05
CA PRO A 256 1.95 -25.95 19.64
C PRO A 256 1.26 -26.64 18.47
N GLY A 257 2.01 -26.91 17.39
CA GLY A 257 1.53 -27.71 16.25
C GLY A 257 0.79 -26.93 15.15
N ALA A 258 0.77 -25.59 15.21
CA ALA A 258 0.34 -24.79 14.07
C ALA A 258 1.26 -25.05 12.86
N ALA A 259 0.67 -25.18 11.66
CA ALA A 259 1.43 -25.50 10.44
C ALA A 259 1.73 -24.27 9.56
N ALA A 260 1.00 -23.17 9.78
CA ALA A 260 1.09 -21.94 9.01
C ALA A 260 0.51 -20.78 9.81
N LEU A 261 0.86 -19.55 9.41
CA LEU A 261 0.15 -18.36 9.88
C LEU A 261 -1.31 -18.39 9.39
N PRO A 262 -2.27 -17.95 10.23
CA PRO A 262 -3.66 -17.85 9.85
C PRO A 262 -3.88 -17.07 8.55
N THR A 263 -4.80 -17.57 7.73
CA THR A 263 -5.30 -16.83 6.56
C THR A 263 -6.09 -15.63 7.05
N ILE A 264 -5.77 -14.45 6.54
CA ILE A 264 -6.63 -13.28 6.72
C ILE A 264 -7.84 -13.44 5.82
N LEU A 265 -9.03 -13.28 6.38
CA LEU A 265 -10.31 -13.32 5.68
C LEU A 265 -10.96 -11.95 5.79
N LEU A 266 -11.31 -11.36 4.65
CA LEU A 266 -12.06 -10.12 4.59
C LEU A 266 -13.52 -10.40 4.92
N ASP A 267 -14.11 -9.55 5.76
CA ASP A 267 -15.52 -9.64 6.11
C ASP A 267 -16.38 -9.33 4.90
N ILE A 268 -17.31 -10.23 4.60
CA ILE A 268 -18.28 -10.06 3.51
C ILE A 268 -19.47 -9.28 4.05
N GLY A 269 -19.76 -8.15 3.43
CA GLY A 269 -20.90 -7.31 3.78
C GLY A 269 -21.40 -6.49 2.59
N PRO A 270 -22.58 -5.86 2.71
CA PRO A 270 -23.12 -4.99 1.67
C PRO A 270 -22.45 -3.60 1.69
N ASN A 271 -22.54 -2.89 0.56
CA ASN A 271 -22.02 -1.52 0.38
C ASN A 271 -20.51 -1.43 0.60
N THR A 272 -19.77 -2.39 0.07
CA THR A 272 -18.30 -2.44 0.22
C THR A 272 -17.57 -1.68 -0.86
N ILE A 273 -18.23 -1.35 -1.98
CA ILE A 273 -17.69 -0.67 -3.16
C ILE A 273 -18.53 0.57 -3.45
N SER A 274 -17.89 1.69 -3.81
CA SER A 274 -18.55 2.90 -4.27
C SER A 274 -18.73 2.89 -5.80
N ALA A 275 -19.57 3.79 -6.31
CA ALA A 275 -19.68 4.04 -7.75
C ALA A 275 -18.36 4.54 -8.39
N SER A 276 -17.41 5.08 -7.61
CA SER A 276 -16.07 5.45 -8.07
C SER A 276 -15.11 4.26 -8.14
N GLY A 277 -15.51 3.08 -7.68
CA GLY A 277 -14.69 1.85 -7.63
C GLY A 277 -13.80 1.75 -6.39
N GLU A 278 -13.95 2.64 -5.41
CA GLU A 278 -13.28 2.53 -4.12
C GLU A 278 -13.95 1.44 -3.28
N PHE A 279 -13.19 0.76 -2.42
CA PHE A 279 -13.74 -0.27 -1.55
C PHE A 279 -13.12 -0.28 -0.17
N ALA A 280 -13.88 -0.71 0.83
CA ALA A 280 -13.39 -0.81 2.20
C ALA A 280 -14.19 -1.81 3.04
N GLY A 281 -13.56 -2.29 4.12
CA GLY A 281 -14.19 -3.15 5.11
C GLY A 281 -13.24 -3.56 6.22
N SER A 282 -13.62 -4.62 6.93
CA SER A 282 -12.86 -5.21 8.03
C SER A 282 -12.34 -6.60 7.66
N PHE A 283 -11.35 -7.09 8.40
CA PHE A 283 -10.86 -8.45 8.26
C PHE A 283 -10.49 -9.03 9.62
N GLN A 284 -10.36 -10.35 9.63
CA GLN A 284 -9.80 -11.09 10.76
C GLN A 284 -9.02 -12.31 10.28
N SER A 285 -8.15 -12.81 11.13
CA SER A 285 -7.55 -14.13 10.98
C SER A 285 -7.62 -14.88 12.30
N GLY A 286 -7.60 -16.20 12.25
CA GLY A 286 -7.68 -17.03 13.44
C GLY A 286 -7.27 -18.47 13.19
N TYR A 287 -7.05 -19.19 14.28
CA TYR A 287 -6.67 -20.60 14.29
C TYR A 287 -7.55 -21.35 15.29
N LEU A 288 -7.67 -22.68 15.10
CA LEU A 288 -8.32 -23.53 16.07
C LEU A 288 -7.33 -23.88 17.17
N ASP A 289 -7.67 -23.61 18.43
CA ASP A 289 -6.83 -23.94 19.57
C ASP A 289 -6.75 -25.47 19.84
N ALA A 290 -6.01 -25.87 20.88
CA ALA A 290 -5.91 -27.28 21.30
C ALA A 290 -7.26 -27.94 21.66
N ASN A 291 -8.32 -27.16 21.88
CA ASN A 291 -9.68 -27.62 22.17
C ASN A 291 -10.62 -27.53 20.96
N ASN A 292 -10.09 -27.27 19.75
CA ASN A 292 -10.84 -26.98 18.52
C ASN A 292 -11.75 -25.74 18.62
N GLN A 293 -11.42 -24.77 19.48
CA GLN A 293 -12.11 -23.48 19.55
C GLN A 293 -11.41 -22.47 18.66
N LEU A 294 -12.18 -21.69 17.90
CA LEU A 294 -11.62 -20.60 17.09
C LEU A 294 -11.06 -19.51 18.01
N THR A 295 -9.76 -19.30 17.91
CA THR A 295 -9.04 -18.17 18.51
C THR A 295 -8.76 -17.15 17.42
N VAL A 296 -9.19 -15.91 17.64
CA VAL A 296 -8.85 -14.79 16.76
C VAL A 296 -7.38 -14.43 17.02
N TYR A 297 -6.59 -14.40 15.96
CA TYR A 297 -5.18 -14.03 16.00
C TYR A 297 -5.01 -12.54 15.75
N GLU A 298 -5.59 -12.01 14.67
CA GLU A 298 -5.48 -10.61 14.32
C GLU A 298 -6.79 -10.09 13.76
N THR A 299 -7.04 -8.80 13.94
CA THR A 299 -8.17 -8.10 13.32
C THR A 299 -7.66 -6.82 12.70
N GLY A 300 -8.40 -6.31 11.72
CA GLY A 300 -7.99 -5.11 11.04
C GLY A 300 -9.00 -4.64 10.03
N VAL A 301 -8.53 -3.71 9.20
CA VAL A 301 -9.35 -3.01 8.25
C VAL A 301 -8.63 -2.90 6.91
N TYR A 302 -9.37 -2.89 5.81
CA TYR A 302 -8.83 -2.72 4.47
C TYR A 302 -9.52 -1.57 3.75
N ASN A 303 -8.78 -0.92 2.84
CA ASN A 303 -9.29 0.03 1.87
C ASN A 303 -8.58 -0.20 0.54
N GLY A 304 -9.22 0.14 -0.57
CA GLY A 304 -8.61 0.04 -1.88
C GLY A 304 -9.46 0.65 -2.97
N ILE A 305 -9.03 0.45 -4.21
CA ILE A 305 -9.69 0.97 -5.39
C ILE A 305 -9.48 0.07 -6.61
N LEU A 306 -10.51 -0.02 -7.45
CA LEU A 306 -10.51 -0.71 -8.74
C LEU A 306 -10.11 0.24 -9.87
N ALA A 307 -9.42 -0.30 -10.87
CA ALA A 307 -8.97 0.43 -12.05
C ALA A 307 -9.19 -0.36 -13.36
N GLY A 308 -9.26 0.39 -14.46
CA GLY A 308 -9.35 -0.16 -15.81
C GLY A 308 -10.78 -0.45 -16.28
N ASP A 309 -10.89 -0.80 -17.56
CA ASP A 309 -12.15 -1.22 -18.17
C ASP A 309 -12.49 -2.66 -17.79
N ASP A 310 -13.76 -2.93 -17.46
CA ASP A 310 -14.19 -4.19 -16.85
C ASP A 310 -13.20 -4.63 -15.76
N PRO A 311 -13.28 -3.97 -14.59
CA PRO A 311 -12.14 -3.60 -13.74
C PRO A 311 -11.06 -4.66 -13.76
N SER A 312 -9.90 -4.34 -14.33
CA SER A 312 -8.82 -5.29 -14.60
C SER A 312 -7.82 -5.38 -13.45
N GLU A 313 -7.78 -4.35 -12.60
CA GLU A 313 -6.82 -4.22 -11.49
C GLU A 313 -7.50 -3.71 -10.22
N ALA A 314 -6.93 -4.10 -9.09
CA ALA A 314 -7.27 -3.61 -7.77
C ALA A 314 -5.99 -3.30 -6.99
N VAL A 315 -5.99 -2.21 -6.24
CA VAL A 315 -4.93 -1.86 -5.29
C VAL A 315 -5.53 -1.56 -3.94
N GLY A 316 -4.84 -1.89 -2.86
CA GLY A 316 -5.32 -1.58 -1.53
C GLY A 316 -4.30 -1.73 -0.43
N ILE A 317 -4.69 -1.25 0.75
CA ILE A 317 -3.94 -1.27 1.99
C ILE A 317 -4.76 -2.01 3.05
N THR A 318 -4.08 -2.82 3.85
CA THR A 318 -4.60 -3.46 5.06
C THR A 318 -3.86 -2.93 6.28
N ILE A 319 -4.58 -2.63 7.35
CA ILE A 319 -3.99 -2.28 8.64
C ILE A 319 -4.61 -3.21 9.67
N GLY A 320 -3.80 -4.05 10.31
CA GLY A 320 -4.27 -4.99 11.34
C GLY A 320 -3.35 -5.01 12.55
N THR A 321 -3.89 -5.46 13.67
CA THR A 321 -3.14 -5.66 14.90
C THR A 321 -3.33 -7.08 15.42
N GLY A 322 -2.27 -7.63 15.99
CA GLY A 322 -2.26 -8.97 16.58
C GLY A 322 -1.13 -9.11 17.61
N PRO A 323 -1.06 -10.24 18.32
CA PRO A 323 -0.06 -10.45 19.36
C PRO A 323 1.35 -10.56 18.76
N ASP A 324 2.29 -9.81 19.34
CA ASP A 324 3.72 -9.90 19.02
C ASP A 324 4.29 -11.23 19.51
N HIS A 325 4.94 -11.96 18.61
CA HIS A 325 5.58 -13.23 18.91
C HIS A 325 6.85 -13.09 19.76
N GLY A 326 7.46 -11.90 19.82
CA GLY A 326 8.75 -11.66 20.47
C GLY A 326 8.69 -11.18 21.93
N SER A 327 7.73 -10.33 22.30
CA SER A 327 7.76 -9.65 23.60
C SER A 327 6.43 -9.49 24.36
N GLY A 328 5.38 -10.20 23.96
CA GLY A 328 4.11 -10.22 24.71
C GLY A 328 3.28 -8.93 24.62
N GLY A 329 3.52 -8.11 23.61
CA GLY A 329 2.70 -6.96 23.24
C GLY A 329 1.95 -7.17 21.92
N THR A 330 1.81 -6.11 21.14
CA THR A 330 1.03 -6.05 19.91
C THR A 330 1.92 -5.64 18.75
N PHE A 331 1.82 -6.33 17.62
CA PHE A 331 2.29 -5.80 16.35
C PHE A 331 1.15 -5.07 15.64
N ARG A 332 1.50 -4.08 14.83
CA ARG A 332 0.62 -3.57 13.78
C ARG A 332 1.24 -3.89 12.42
N GLU A 333 0.49 -4.58 11.59
CA GLU A 333 0.85 -4.87 10.20
C GLU A 333 0.19 -3.84 9.29
N THR A 334 0.99 -3.04 8.60
CA THR A 334 0.54 -2.24 7.47
C THR A 334 1.01 -2.92 6.20
N GLY A 335 0.07 -3.52 5.48
CA GLY A 335 0.34 -4.23 4.24
C GLY A 335 -0.42 -3.65 3.07
N GLY A 336 0.00 -4.03 1.87
CA GLY A 336 -0.57 -3.59 0.62
C GLY A 336 -0.60 -4.70 -0.40
N PHE A 337 -1.42 -4.51 -1.43
CA PHE A 337 -1.49 -5.42 -2.56
C PHE A 337 -1.79 -4.68 -3.86
N VAL A 338 -1.33 -5.25 -4.97
CA VAL A 338 -1.87 -5.01 -6.31
C VAL A 338 -2.33 -6.35 -6.85
N ALA A 339 -3.59 -6.45 -7.24
CA ALA A 339 -4.20 -7.66 -7.75
C ALA A 339 -4.74 -7.41 -9.16
N VAL A 340 -4.60 -8.41 -10.03
CA VAL A 340 -5.04 -8.35 -11.42
C VAL A 340 -5.93 -9.55 -11.74
N ARG A 341 -6.79 -9.42 -12.75
CA ARG A 341 -7.60 -10.54 -13.25
C ARG A 341 -6.77 -11.67 -13.87
#